data_AF-A0A9R0I265-F1
#
_entry.id   AF-A0A9R0I265-F1
#
_cell.length_a   1.000
_cell.length_b   1.000
_cell.length_c   1.000
_cell.angle_alpha   90.00
_cell.angle_beta   90.00
_cell.angle_gamma   90.00
#
_symmetry.space_group_name_H-M   'P 1'
#
loop_
_entity.id
_entity.type
_entity.pdbx_description
1 polymer ?
#
loop_
_entity_poly.entity_id
_entity_poly.type
_entity_poly.pdbx_seq_one_letter_code
_entity_poly.pdbx_strand_id
1 'polypeptide(L)'
;MQGNRMRAALFGNQIDVYKEAIEHLGSYEIANATIKASDEYWKAKDAKYGLLGYQMSFGSQAVIQRMNAESGPVLPEYQCLATIPRVYDPTDRFDIVAVVLYLEEEARKVTGFEQREYLVREIVVTDHSNEQPITITVWNELTGEHCKPLSSWAEQVTVFGFTALRGSFHK
;
A
#
# COMPACT_ATOMS: atom_id res chain seq x y z
N MET A 1 -11.75 23.03 -1.64
CA MET A 1 -10.64 23.49 -0.75
C MET A 1 -9.33 22.93 -1.28
N GLN A 2 -8.31 23.75 -1.41
CA GLN A 2 -6.97 23.31 -1.82
C GLN A 2 -6.16 23.01 -0.55
N GLY A 3 -5.99 21.72 -0.24
CA GLY A 3 -5.20 21.26 0.90
C GLY A 3 -3.73 21.05 0.53
N ASN A 4 -2.85 21.24 1.51
CA ASN A 4 -1.44 20.84 1.40
C ASN A 4 -1.33 19.32 1.55
N ARG A 5 -0.43 18.68 0.79
CA ARG A 5 -0.06 17.27 1.01
C ARG A 5 1.18 17.20 1.88
N MET A 6 1.16 16.28 2.85
CA MET A 6 2.24 16.10 3.82
C MET A 6 2.38 14.62 4.16
N ARG A 7 3.62 14.14 4.30
CA ARG A 7 3.88 12.82 4.87
C ARG A 7 3.70 12.88 6.38
N ALA A 8 3.05 11.89 6.97
CA ALA A 8 3.05 11.68 8.42
C ALA A 8 3.81 10.40 8.81
N ALA A 9 4.38 10.36 10.00
CA ALA A 9 5.09 9.19 10.52
C ALA A 9 4.82 8.96 12.01
N LEU A 10 4.59 7.68 12.36
CA LEU A 10 4.49 7.16 13.72
C LEU A 10 5.81 6.49 14.10
N PHE A 11 6.23 6.59 15.36
CA PHE A 11 7.47 5.99 15.85
C PHE A 11 7.28 5.23 17.17
N GLY A 12 8.01 4.13 17.33
CA GLY A 12 8.04 3.35 18.58
C GLY A 12 6.65 2.90 19.02
N ASN A 13 6.31 3.13 20.28
CA ASN A 13 5.04 2.73 20.89
C ASN A 13 3.80 3.31 20.20
N GLN A 14 3.94 4.39 19.43
CA GLN A 14 2.82 5.01 18.72
C GLN A 14 2.30 4.12 17.59
N ILE A 15 3.16 3.27 17.02
CA ILE A 15 2.76 2.31 16.00
C ILE A 15 1.72 1.38 16.61
N ASP A 16 2.00 0.79 17.77
CA ASP A 16 1.07 -0.13 18.43
C ASP A 16 -0.24 0.54 18.85
N VAL A 17 -0.19 1.79 19.30
CA VAL A 17 -1.38 2.56 19.70
C VAL A 17 -2.30 2.86 18.52
N TYR A 18 -1.73 3.15 17.34
CA TYR A 18 -2.50 3.68 16.21
C TYR A 18 -2.62 2.74 15.01
N LYS A 19 -1.93 1.58 14.99
CA LYS A 19 -1.95 0.64 13.85
C LYS A 19 -3.35 0.18 13.46
N GLU A 20 -4.26 0.07 14.43
CA GLU A 20 -5.65 -0.34 14.20
C GLU A 20 -6.60 0.85 14.01
N ALA A 21 -6.18 2.06 14.40
CA ALA A 21 -7.00 3.26 14.33
C ALA A 21 -6.89 3.98 12.97
N ILE A 22 -5.74 3.86 12.30
CA ILE A 22 -5.46 4.49 11.01
C ILE A 22 -5.64 3.47 9.89
N GLU A 23 -6.72 3.60 9.15
CA GLU A 23 -7.08 2.79 7.99
C GLU A 23 -6.68 3.53 6.71
N HIS A 24 -6.36 2.75 5.67
CA HIS A 24 -6.12 3.30 4.34
C HIS A 24 -7.35 4.06 3.85
N LEU A 25 -7.14 5.23 3.23
CA LEU A 25 -8.18 6.16 2.75
C LEU A 25 -9.11 6.74 3.84
N GLY A 26 -8.85 6.47 5.12
CA GLY A 26 -9.61 7.04 6.23
C GLY A 26 -9.48 8.57 6.34
N SER A 27 -10.53 9.21 6.85
CA SER A 27 -10.56 10.66 7.12
C SER A 27 -10.48 10.92 8.61
N TYR A 28 -9.48 11.71 9.01
CA TYR A 28 -9.13 11.94 10.41
C TYR A 28 -8.97 13.42 10.71
N GLU A 29 -9.47 13.83 11.87
CA GLU A 29 -9.04 15.04 12.54
C GLU A 29 -7.76 14.73 13.31
N ILE A 30 -6.72 15.53 13.05
CA ILE A 30 -5.40 15.38 13.68
C ILE A 30 -5.07 16.69 14.39
N ALA A 31 -4.85 16.61 15.69
CA ALA A 31 -4.48 17.75 16.54
C ALA A 31 -3.16 17.50 17.27
N ASN A 32 -2.46 18.59 17.62
CA ASN A 32 -1.21 18.58 18.41
C ASN A 32 -0.07 17.72 17.82
N ALA A 33 -0.09 17.47 16.51
CA ALA A 33 1.02 16.82 15.83
C ALA A 33 2.13 17.84 15.51
N THR A 34 3.38 17.40 15.60
CA THR A 34 4.54 18.25 15.30
C THR A 34 4.81 18.25 13.80
N ILE A 35 4.97 19.42 13.19
CA ILE A 35 5.38 19.57 11.80
C ILE A 35 6.86 19.98 11.78
N LYS A 36 7.68 19.28 11.00
CA LYS A 36 9.11 19.56 10.82
C LYS A 36 9.51 19.46 9.34
N ALA A 37 10.65 20.03 8.99
CA ALA A 37 11.22 19.83 7.66
C ALA A 37 11.46 18.34 7.40
N SER A 38 11.17 17.88 6.18
CA SER A 38 11.44 16.51 5.77
C SER A 38 12.94 16.29 5.60
N ASP A 39 13.42 15.17 6.14
CA ASP A 39 14.78 14.70 5.91
C ASP A 39 15.01 14.46 4.41
N GLU A 40 16.09 15.01 3.87
CA GLU A 40 16.39 14.98 2.43
C GLU A 40 16.44 13.55 1.86
N TYR A 41 16.91 12.59 2.63
CA TYR A 41 17.00 11.18 2.23
C TYR A 41 15.65 10.48 2.24
N TRP A 42 14.68 11.01 2.99
CA TRP A 42 13.36 10.40 3.23
C TRP A 42 12.19 11.28 2.78
N LYS A 43 12.45 12.31 1.96
CA LYS A 43 11.41 13.18 1.40
C LYS A 43 10.40 12.32 0.64
N ALA A 44 9.14 12.40 1.06
CA ALA A 44 8.06 11.79 0.30
C ALA A 44 7.94 12.51 -1.05
N LYS A 45 7.74 11.72 -2.10
CA LYS A 45 7.44 12.24 -3.43
C LYS A 45 5.93 12.21 -3.64
N ASP A 46 5.40 13.33 -4.11
CA ASP A 46 4.03 13.48 -4.57
C ASP A 46 4.02 13.86 -6.07
N ALA A 47 3.08 13.31 -6.83
CA ALA A 47 2.98 13.58 -8.28
C ALA A 47 2.76 15.06 -8.59
N LYS A 48 1.90 15.72 -7.81
CA LYS A 48 1.47 17.10 -8.06
C LYS A 48 2.43 18.11 -7.46
N TYR A 49 2.98 17.81 -6.28
CA TYR A 49 3.77 18.77 -5.51
C TYR A 49 5.27 18.46 -5.48
N GLY A 50 5.73 17.40 -6.14
CA GLY A 50 7.14 17.01 -6.15
C GLY A 50 7.59 16.48 -4.79
N LEU A 51 8.80 16.86 -4.35
CA LEU A 51 9.29 16.46 -3.03
C LEU A 51 8.59 17.28 -1.94
N LEU A 52 7.90 16.59 -1.02
CA LEU A 52 7.24 17.23 0.11
C LEU A 52 8.30 17.72 1.09
N GLY A 53 8.36 19.04 1.28
CA GLY A 53 9.39 19.70 2.10
C GLY A 53 9.17 19.60 3.62
N TYR A 54 7.98 19.18 4.04
CA TYR A 54 7.60 19.05 5.44
C TYR A 54 6.96 17.69 5.71
N GLN A 55 7.13 17.22 6.94
CA GLN A 55 6.48 16.02 7.45
C GLN A 55 5.89 16.26 8.83
N MET A 56 4.81 15.53 9.10
CA MET A 56 4.18 15.45 10.40
C MET A 56 4.73 14.26 11.18
N SER A 57 5.02 14.46 12.46
CA SER A 57 5.25 13.38 13.41
C SER A 57 4.22 13.49 14.51
N PHE A 58 3.56 12.38 14.80
CA PHE A 58 2.67 12.32 15.95
C PHE A 58 3.54 12.30 17.19
N GLY A 59 3.37 13.25 18.10
CA GLY A 59 4.06 13.26 19.40
C GLY A 59 3.25 12.52 20.45
N SER A 60 3.71 12.50 21.71
CA SER A 60 2.93 11.93 22.83
C SER A 60 1.61 12.66 23.11
N GLN A 61 1.49 13.91 22.64
CA GLN A 61 0.30 14.74 22.79
C GLN A 61 -0.59 14.75 21.53
N ALA A 62 -0.19 14.07 20.46
CA ALA A 62 -0.95 14.07 19.22
C ALA A 62 -2.24 13.25 19.39
N VAL A 63 -3.34 13.83 18.92
CA VAL A 63 -4.66 13.21 18.92
C VAL A 63 -5.05 12.93 17.47
N ILE A 64 -5.46 11.69 17.20
CA ILE A 64 -5.97 11.26 15.90
C ILE A 64 -7.38 10.72 16.11
N GLN A 65 -8.38 11.37 15.53
CA GLN A 65 -9.78 10.98 15.66
C GLN A 65 -10.42 10.81 14.28
N ARG A 66 -11.12 9.71 14.07
CA ARG A 66 -11.89 9.49 12.83
C ARG A 66 -13.00 10.54 12.75
N MET A 67 -13.10 11.25 11.62
CA MET A 67 -14.09 12.33 11.47
C MET A 67 -15.54 11.84 11.49
N ASN A 68 -15.76 10.61 11.04
CA ASN A 68 -17.06 9.95 11.13
C ASN A 68 -16.85 8.56 11.73
N ALA A 69 -17.11 8.42 13.02
CA ALA A 69 -16.94 7.14 13.72
C ALA A 69 -17.98 6.09 13.29
N GLU A 70 -19.10 6.51 12.71
CA GLU A 70 -20.17 5.63 12.22
C GLU A 70 -20.05 5.34 10.72
N SER A 71 -19.16 6.03 9.99
CA SER A 71 -18.91 5.66 8.61
C SER A 71 -18.27 4.27 8.60
N GLY A 72 -18.88 3.35 7.85
CA GLY A 72 -18.33 2.02 7.61
C GLY A 72 -16.91 2.06 7.02
N PRO A 73 -16.29 0.90 6.79
CA PRO A 73 -14.94 0.82 6.23
C PRO A 73 -14.84 1.61 4.92
N VAL A 74 -13.71 2.27 4.69
CA VAL A 74 -13.48 2.94 3.41
C VAL A 74 -13.34 1.87 2.33
N LEU A 75 -14.24 1.90 1.35
CA LEU A 75 -14.26 0.91 0.29
C LEU A 75 -13.26 1.29 -0.81
N PRO A 76 -12.40 0.34 -1.24
CA PRO A 76 -11.50 0.57 -2.36
C PRO A 76 -12.25 0.85 -3.67
N GLU A 77 -11.64 1.63 -4.55
CA GLU A 77 -12.17 1.91 -5.88
C GLU A 77 -11.64 0.88 -6.88
N TYR A 78 -12.22 -0.31 -6.83
CA TYR A 78 -11.77 -1.42 -7.66
C TYR A 78 -12.00 -1.16 -9.15
N GLN A 79 -10.94 -1.40 -9.92
CA GLN A 79 -10.95 -1.30 -11.38
C GLN A 79 -10.57 -2.64 -12.02
N CYS A 80 -11.00 -2.85 -13.26
CA CYS A 80 -10.68 -4.05 -14.02
C CYS A 80 -9.21 -4.06 -14.44
N LEU A 81 -8.62 -5.24 -14.62
CA LEU A 81 -7.25 -5.37 -15.10
C LEU A 81 -7.05 -4.70 -16.47
N ALA A 82 -8.03 -4.82 -17.37
CA ALA A 82 -8.00 -4.20 -18.69
C ALA A 82 -8.00 -2.66 -18.66
N THR A 83 -8.42 -2.04 -17.55
CA THR A 83 -8.42 -0.58 -17.41
C THR A 83 -7.14 -0.03 -16.80
N ILE A 84 -6.25 -0.89 -16.29
CA ILE A 84 -4.93 -0.45 -15.83
C ILE A 84 -4.14 0.03 -17.05
N PRO A 85 -3.73 1.32 -17.10
CA PRO A 85 -3.05 1.84 -18.26
C PRO A 85 -1.64 1.24 -18.37
N ARG A 86 -1.16 1.03 -19.59
CA ARG A 86 0.21 0.55 -19.85
C ARG A 86 1.29 1.56 -19.44
N VAL A 87 0.91 2.83 -19.43
CA VAL A 87 1.74 3.95 -18.99
C VAL A 87 1.00 4.62 -17.85
N TYR A 88 1.63 4.67 -16.69
CA TYR A 88 1.08 5.22 -15.46
C TYR A 88 2.11 6.15 -14.81
N ASP A 89 1.62 7.06 -13.97
CA ASP A 89 2.49 7.84 -13.11
C ASP A 89 3.07 6.91 -12.01
N PRO A 90 4.36 7.04 -11.64
CA PRO A 90 4.96 6.24 -10.55
C PRO A 90 4.25 6.37 -9.20
N THR A 91 3.45 7.42 -9.00
CA THR A 91 2.66 7.67 -7.81
C THR A 91 1.24 7.12 -7.90
N ASP A 92 0.79 6.69 -9.08
CA ASP A 92 -0.52 6.07 -9.26
C ASP A 92 -0.62 4.81 -8.40
N ARG A 93 -1.83 4.59 -7.90
CA ARG A 93 -2.21 3.45 -7.09
C ARG A 93 -3.46 2.83 -7.68
N PHE A 94 -3.49 1.51 -7.74
CA PHE A 94 -4.57 0.76 -8.34
C PHE A 94 -5.14 -0.23 -7.33
N ASP A 95 -6.47 -0.24 -7.24
CA ASP A 95 -7.19 -1.25 -6.49
C ASP A 95 -7.85 -2.20 -7.51
N ILE A 96 -7.65 -3.51 -7.34
CA ILE A 96 -8.20 -4.52 -8.26
C ILE A 96 -8.91 -5.63 -7.49
N VAL A 97 -9.87 -6.27 -8.14
CA VAL A 97 -10.45 -7.55 -7.68
C VAL A 97 -10.03 -8.60 -8.69
N ALA A 98 -9.37 -9.65 -8.22
CA ALA A 98 -8.82 -10.67 -9.10
C ALA A 98 -8.89 -12.07 -8.49
N VAL A 99 -8.96 -13.07 -9.36
CA VAL A 99 -8.80 -14.49 -9.03
C VAL A 99 -7.32 -14.79 -8.97
N VAL A 100 -6.87 -15.47 -7.91
CA VAL A 100 -5.49 -15.97 -7.81
C VAL A 100 -5.38 -17.25 -8.61
N LEU A 101 -4.46 -17.25 -9.59
CA LEU A 101 -4.15 -18.42 -10.41
C LEU A 101 -2.93 -19.18 -9.91
N TYR A 102 -2.02 -18.49 -9.23
CA TYR A 102 -0.81 -19.08 -8.69
C TYR A 102 -0.22 -18.18 -7.59
N LEU A 103 0.33 -18.81 -6.57
CA LEU A 103 1.17 -18.19 -5.55
C LEU A 103 2.48 -18.97 -5.51
N GLU A 104 3.62 -18.26 -5.61
CA GLU A 104 4.93 -18.86 -5.42
C GLU A 104 5.00 -19.55 -4.05
N GLU A 105 5.46 -20.81 -3.98
CA GLU A 105 5.36 -21.63 -2.77
C GLU A 105 6.12 -21.02 -1.58
N GLU A 106 7.31 -20.49 -1.85
CA GLU A 106 8.20 -19.89 -0.85
C GLU A 106 8.62 -18.49 -1.28
N ALA A 107 8.86 -17.61 -0.30
CA ALA A 107 9.41 -16.29 -0.60
C ALA A 107 10.90 -16.41 -0.98
N ARG A 108 11.29 -15.83 -2.11
CA ARG A 108 12.68 -15.76 -2.57
C ARG A 108 13.41 -14.58 -1.94
N LYS A 109 14.68 -14.79 -1.58
CA LYS A 109 15.58 -13.71 -1.18
C LYS A 109 16.17 -13.03 -2.40
N VAL A 110 16.13 -11.71 -2.43
CA VAL A 110 16.81 -10.89 -3.43
C VAL A 110 17.69 -9.85 -2.75
N THR A 111 18.88 -9.63 -3.29
CA THR A 111 19.80 -8.60 -2.81
C THR A 111 19.55 -7.31 -3.57
N GLY A 112 19.23 -6.24 -2.86
CA GLY A 112 19.02 -4.91 -3.42
C GLY A 112 20.21 -3.97 -3.24
N PHE A 113 19.94 -2.68 -3.35
CA PHE A 113 20.92 -1.61 -3.11
C PHE A 113 21.54 -1.74 -1.71
N GLU A 114 22.83 -1.42 -1.58
CA GLU A 114 23.62 -1.54 -0.32
C GLU A 114 23.69 -2.95 0.28
N GLN A 115 23.61 -4.00 -0.56
CA GLN A 115 23.65 -5.41 -0.13
C GLN A 115 22.53 -5.79 0.86
N ARG A 116 21.46 -5.01 0.92
CA ARG A 116 20.31 -5.32 1.77
C ARG A 116 19.52 -6.46 1.17
N GLU A 117 19.21 -7.47 1.99
CA GLU A 117 18.34 -8.58 1.60
C GLU A 117 16.87 -8.17 1.73
N TYR A 118 16.06 -8.56 0.74
CA TYR A 118 14.62 -8.43 0.73
C TYR A 118 13.99 -9.80 0.44
N LEU A 119 12.83 -10.05 1.04
CA LEU A 119 12.00 -11.18 0.64
C LEU A 119 11.04 -10.72 -0.44
N VAL A 120 10.88 -11.54 -1.47
CA VAL A 120 9.98 -11.31 -2.59
C VAL A 120 9.14 -12.56 -2.80
N ARG A 121 7.88 -12.38 -3.16
CA ARG A 121 7.01 -13.48 -3.55
C ARG A 121 6.08 -13.03 -4.67
N GLU A 122 5.89 -13.88 -5.66
CA GLU A 122 5.04 -13.58 -6.81
C GLU A 122 3.66 -14.22 -6.69
N ILE A 123 2.65 -13.46 -7.10
CA ILE A 123 1.25 -13.87 -7.16
C ILE A 123 0.79 -13.62 -8.60
N VAL A 124 0.28 -14.64 -9.27
CA VAL A 124 -0.31 -14.50 -10.60
C VAL A 124 -1.82 -14.42 -10.44
N VAL A 125 -2.41 -13.37 -10.99
CA VAL A 125 -3.84 -13.11 -10.86
C VAL A 125 -4.46 -12.79 -12.22
N THR A 126 -5.77 -13.02 -12.33
CA THR A 126 -6.55 -12.64 -13.51
C THR A 126 -7.93 -12.11 -13.13
N ASP A 127 -8.62 -11.49 -14.06
CA ASP A 127 -10.03 -11.16 -13.96
C ASP A 127 -10.76 -11.49 -15.27
N HIS A 128 -12.04 -11.18 -15.33
CA HIS A 128 -12.87 -11.44 -16.51
C HIS A 128 -12.60 -10.49 -17.69
N SER A 129 -11.81 -9.43 -17.47
CA SER A 129 -11.61 -8.35 -18.45
C SER A 129 -10.36 -8.57 -19.31
N ASN A 130 -9.43 -9.42 -18.88
CA ASN A 130 -8.14 -9.61 -19.53
C ASN A 130 -7.85 -11.10 -19.73
N GLU A 131 -7.47 -11.48 -20.96
CA GLU A 131 -7.06 -12.85 -21.27
C GLU A 131 -5.67 -13.19 -20.70
N GLN A 132 -4.81 -12.18 -20.53
CA GLN A 132 -3.48 -12.36 -20.01
C GLN A 132 -3.44 -12.09 -18.50
N PRO A 133 -3.04 -13.08 -17.68
CA PRO A 133 -2.81 -12.86 -16.26
C PRO A 133 -1.73 -11.82 -16.01
N ILE A 134 -1.81 -11.16 -14.86
CA ILE A 134 -0.79 -10.22 -14.39
C ILE A 134 -0.06 -10.79 -13.17
N THR A 135 1.19 -10.37 -12.99
CA THR A 135 1.98 -10.70 -11.81
C THR A 135 1.95 -9.55 -10.82
N ILE A 136 1.62 -9.85 -9.56
CA ILE A 136 1.79 -8.98 -8.42
C ILE A 136 3.03 -9.44 -7.65
N THR A 137 3.97 -8.52 -7.42
CA THR A 137 5.16 -8.79 -6.60
C THR A 137 4.94 -8.22 -5.21
N VAL A 138 4.91 -9.07 -4.18
CA VAL A 138 4.87 -8.66 -2.78
C VAL A 138 6.27 -8.73 -2.15
N TRP A 139 6.51 -7.88 -1.15
CA TRP A 139 7.83 -7.67 -0.55
C TRP A 139 7.80 -7.78 0.97
N ASN A 140 8.88 -8.31 1.56
CA ASN A 140 9.16 -8.38 2.99
C ASN A 140 8.00 -8.98 3.81
N GLU A 141 7.50 -8.29 4.82
CA GLU A 141 6.46 -8.79 5.74
C GLU A 141 5.21 -9.30 5.00
N LEU A 142 4.90 -8.74 3.83
CA LEU A 142 3.77 -9.16 3.01
C LEU A 142 3.94 -10.56 2.38
N THR A 143 5.16 -11.09 2.28
CA THR A 143 5.40 -12.42 1.68
C THR A 143 5.00 -13.57 2.61
N GLY A 144 4.83 -13.30 3.91
CA GLY A 144 4.54 -14.28 4.95
C GLY A 144 3.05 -14.46 5.21
N GLU A 145 2.61 -14.17 6.43
CA GLU A 145 1.23 -14.39 6.91
C GLU A 145 0.16 -13.77 6.00
N HIS A 146 0.44 -12.61 5.40
CA HIS A 146 -0.48 -11.93 4.50
C HIS A 146 -0.77 -12.71 3.20
N CYS A 147 0.12 -13.61 2.78
CA CYS A 147 -0.08 -14.47 1.62
C CYS A 147 -0.73 -15.82 1.95
N LYS A 148 -0.81 -16.21 3.24
CA LYS A 148 -1.40 -17.51 3.62
C LYS A 148 -2.83 -17.70 3.12
N PRO A 149 -3.73 -16.70 3.17
CA PRO A 149 -5.07 -16.88 2.61
C PRO A 149 -5.06 -17.21 1.11
N LEU A 150 -4.02 -16.78 0.38
CA LEU A 150 -3.88 -17.00 -1.05
C LEU A 150 -3.42 -18.43 -1.38
N SER A 151 -2.88 -19.20 -0.41
CA SER A 151 -2.28 -20.51 -0.68
C SER A 151 -3.28 -21.60 -1.06
N SER A 152 -4.58 -21.41 -0.78
CA SER A 152 -5.65 -22.35 -1.16
C SER A 152 -6.07 -22.24 -2.63
N TRP A 153 -5.33 -21.48 -3.46
CA TRP A 153 -5.69 -21.20 -4.85
C TRP A 153 -5.87 -22.46 -5.71
N ALA A 154 -5.14 -23.54 -5.39
CA ALA A 154 -5.21 -24.80 -6.13
C ALA A 154 -6.42 -25.67 -5.74
N GLU A 155 -6.98 -25.44 -4.55
CA GLU A 155 -8.07 -26.25 -3.99
C GLU A 155 -9.44 -25.63 -4.26
N GLN A 156 -9.50 -24.29 -4.28
CA GLN A 156 -10.72 -23.54 -4.49
C GLN A 156 -10.45 -22.21 -5.21
N VAL A 157 -11.33 -21.84 -6.12
CA VAL A 157 -11.29 -20.53 -6.77
C VAL A 157 -11.61 -19.46 -5.72
N THR A 158 -10.61 -18.64 -5.41
CA THR A 158 -10.71 -17.55 -4.44
C THR A 158 -10.53 -16.21 -5.13
N VAL A 159 -11.41 -15.27 -4.77
CA VAL A 159 -11.41 -13.90 -5.28
C VAL A 159 -10.85 -12.99 -4.19
N PHE A 160 -9.83 -12.20 -4.52
CA PHE A 160 -9.20 -11.28 -3.59
C PHE A 160 -9.24 -9.85 -4.12
N GLY A 161 -9.45 -8.91 -3.19
CA GLY A 161 -9.19 -7.50 -3.42
C GLY A 161 -7.73 -7.17 -3.11
N PHE A 162 -7.02 -6.58 -4.06
CA PHE A 162 -5.68 -6.06 -3.87
C PHE A 162 -5.74 -4.54 -3.95
N THR A 163 -5.23 -3.86 -2.93
CA THR A 163 -5.33 -2.40 -2.83
C THR A 163 -3.96 -1.74 -2.85
N ALA A 164 -3.92 -0.48 -3.30
CA ALA A 164 -2.73 0.34 -3.36
C ALA A 164 -1.57 -0.28 -4.16
N LEU A 165 -1.89 -1.05 -5.21
CA LEU A 165 -0.88 -1.61 -6.11
C LEU A 165 -0.20 -0.49 -6.88
N ARG A 166 1.13 -0.59 -7.04
CA ARG A 166 1.90 0.30 -7.89
C ARG A 166 2.33 -0.47 -9.12
N GLY A 167 2.13 0.12 -10.30
CA GLY A 167 2.67 -0.47 -11.52
C GLY A 167 4.20 -0.56 -11.47
N SER A 168 4.75 -1.68 -11.92
CA SER A 168 6.18 -1.88 -12.10
C SER A 168 6.47 -2.43 -13.50
N PHE A 169 7.56 -1.93 -14.10
CA PHE A 169 8.10 -2.55 -15.29
C PHE A 169 9.05 -3.66 -14.84
N HIS A 170 8.77 -4.90 -15.25
CA HIS A 170 9.80 -5.93 -15.23
C HIS A 170 10.89 -5.50 -16.22
N LYS A 171 12.12 -5.39 -15.73
CA LYS A 171 13.31 -5.24 -16.59
C LYS A 171 13.77 -6.60 -17.07
#